data_AF-A0A1Z4GSE5-F1
#
_entry.id   AF-A0A1Z4GSE5-F1
#
_cell.length_a   1.000
_cell.length_b   1.000
_cell.length_c   1.000
_cell.angle_alpha   90.00
_cell.angle_beta   90.00
_cell.angle_gamma   90.00
#
_symmetry.space_group_name_H-M   'P 1'
#
loop_
_entity.id
_entity.type
_entity.pdbx_description
1 polymer ?
#
loop_
_entity_poly.entity_id
_entity_poly.type
_entity_poly.pdbx_seq_one_letter_code
_entity_poly.pdbx_strand_id
1 'polypeptide(L)'
;MVKDSKPKSTLKIKNHVTPRAKKLTQVLKNKFGVSLDDFTKAMMGDLDSAQKIGEMARQGRLSAEIAPRLAQAYNEIINGSTAYNKAVAEILINAGKSAIEIDKAAMNATLANTQYAHKRSELAAEFVNARNTENQRHNYQMNYTQIKGYIDVYLAGVEQRATLIDQSNRPKIKQLAANEAYEVKVINEALSRGDNANFDLIPQKNYQPTSFKEVLVDKFTALKSALGF
;
A
#
# COMPACT_ATOMS: atom_id res chain seq x y z
N MET A 1 -13.46 -48.94 99.16
CA MET A 1 -13.82 -47.72 99.94
C MET A 1 -12.69 -47.45 100.91
N VAL A 2 -11.90 -46.41 100.68
CA VAL A 2 -10.97 -45.87 101.69
C VAL A 2 -11.48 -44.47 102.02
N LYS A 3 -11.95 -44.31 103.25
CA LYS A 3 -12.30 -43.02 103.85
C LYS A 3 -11.07 -42.48 104.58
N ASP A 4 -11.05 -41.15 104.66
CA ASP A 4 -10.21 -40.29 105.50
C ASP A 4 -8.78 -40.04 104.96
N SER A 5 -8.30 -38.80 104.85
CA SER A 5 -8.37 -37.72 105.84
C SER A 5 -8.44 -36.31 105.22
N LYS A 6 -9.42 -35.49 105.62
CA LYS A 6 -9.34 -34.03 105.43
C LYS A 6 -8.44 -33.42 106.49
N PRO A 7 -7.35 -32.70 106.16
CA PRO A 7 -6.69 -31.87 107.15
C PRO A 7 -7.48 -30.57 107.38
N LYS A 8 -7.62 -30.28 108.68
CA LYS A 8 -8.05 -29.10 109.43
C LYS A 8 -7.78 -27.71 108.81
N SER A 9 -8.70 -26.79 109.13
CA SER A 9 -8.50 -25.33 109.33
C SER A 9 -7.58 -24.63 108.34
N THR A 10 -8.16 -24.06 107.28
CA THR A 10 -7.45 -23.12 106.39
C THR A 10 -7.23 -21.80 107.12
N LEU A 11 -6.11 -21.67 107.82
CA LEU A 11 -5.53 -20.36 108.14
C LEU A 11 -5.32 -19.62 106.81
N LYS A 12 -6.24 -18.72 106.47
CA LYS A 12 -6.14 -17.85 105.28
C LYS A 12 -5.35 -16.61 105.67
N ILE A 13 -4.23 -16.37 105.01
CA ILE A 13 -3.53 -15.09 105.06
C ILE A 13 -4.51 -14.01 104.59
N LYS A 14 -4.73 -12.97 105.40
CA LYS A 14 -5.64 -11.87 105.04
C LYS A 14 -5.08 -11.09 103.86
N ASN A 15 -5.84 -11.03 102.79
CA ASN A 15 -5.51 -10.23 101.61
C ASN A 15 -6.14 -8.83 101.72
N HIS A 16 -5.29 -7.83 101.94
CA HIS A 16 -5.71 -6.42 102.07
C HIS A 16 -5.70 -5.66 100.74
N VAL A 17 -5.19 -6.25 99.67
CA VAL A 17 -4.95 -5.60 98.36
C VAL A 17 -6.14 -5.83 97.42
N THR A 18 -6.65 -7.05 97.32
CA THR A 18 -7.75 -7.40 96.39
C THR A 18 -9.03 -6.57 96.57
N PRO A 19 -9.48 -6.23 97.81
CA PRO A 19 -10.65 -5.37 97.99
C PRO A 19 -10.47 -3.94 97.45
N ARG A 20 -9.22 -3.45 97.39
CA ARG A 20 -8.86 -2.12 96.89
C ARG A 20 -8.55 -2.12 95.38
N ALA A 21 -8.28 -3.29 94.79
CA ALA A 21 -7.87 -3.45 93.38
C ALA A 21 -8.91 -4.17 92.49
N LYS A 22 -10.20 -4.13 92.84
CA LYS A 22 -11.27 -4.92 92.18
C LYS A 22 -11.26 -4.89 90.65
N LYS A 23 -11.07 -3.71 90.05
CA LYS A 23 -11.03 -3.56 88.58
C LYS A 23 -9.87 -4.33 87.95
N LEU A 24 -8.68 -4.30 88.56
CA LEU A 24 -7.51 -5.03 88.06
C LEU A 24 -7.69 -6.54 88.18
N THR A 25 -8.28 -7.01 89.28
CA THR A 25 -8.64 -8.42 89.47
C THR A 25 -9.63 -8.91 88.41
N GLN A 26 -10.57 -8.06 87.99
CA GLN A 26 -11.54 -8.39 86.97
C GLN A 26 -10.94 -8.43 85.56
N VAL A 27 -10.00 -7.52 85.26
CA VAL A 27 -9.21 -7.57 84.02
C VAL A 27 -8.38 -8.85 83.95
N LEU A 28 -7.70 -9.22 85.04
CA LEU A 28 -6.90 -10.45 85.12
C LEU A 28 -7.75 -11.68 84.74
N LYS A 29 -8.95 -11.79 85.31
CA LYS A 29 -9.89 -12.87 85.02
C LYS A 29 -10.41 -12.84 83.58
N ASN A 30 -10.87 -11.68 83.11
CA ASN A 30 -11.57 -11.57 81.83
C ASN A 30 -10.64 -11.65 80.61
N LYS A 31 -9.40 -11.17 80.73
CA LYS A 31 -8.46 -11.08 79.60
C LYS A 31 -7.44 -12.22 79.59
N PHE A 32 -7.07 -12.74 80.75
CA PHE A 32 -6.00 -13.75 80.88
C PHE A 32 -6.49 -15.08 81.45
N GLY A 33 -7.77 -15.20 81.81
CA GLY A 33 -8.36 -16.47 82.28
C GLY A 33 -7.90 -16.92 83.68
N VAL A 34 -7.03 -16.15 84.34
CA VAL A 34 -6.47 -16.41 85.67
C VAL A 34 -7.11 -15.53 86.75
N SER A 35 -7.21 -16.02 87.98
CA SER A 35 -7.71 -15.24 89.11
C SER A 35 -6.76 -15.27 90.31
N LEU A 36 -6.81 -14.22 91.14
CA LEU A 36 -6.06 -14.18 92.41
C LEU A 36 -6.55 -15.25 93.41
N ASP A 37 -7.78 -15.75 93.25
CA ASP A 37 -8.31 -16.85 94.05
C ASP A 37 -7.63 -18.17 93.69
N ASP A 38 -7.44 -18.46 92.40
CA ASP A 38 -6.69 -19.64 91.93
C ASP A 38 -5.22 -19.58 92.41
N PHE A 39 -4.60 -18.41 92.39
CA PHE A 39 -3.24 -18.21 92.93
C PHE A 39 -3.19 -18.49 94.44
N THR A 40 -4.15 -17.96 95.19
CA THR A 40 -4.19 -18.15 96.66
C THR A 40 -4.45 -19.62 97.00
N LYS A 41 -5.33 -20.31 96.26
CA LYS A 41 -5.58 -21.75 96.43
C LYS A 41 -4.34 -22.60 96.12
N ALA A 42 -3.65 -22.31 95.02
CA ALA A 42 -2.41 -22.98 94.66
C ALA A 42 -1.32 -22.81 95.75
N MET A 43 -1.17 -21.60 96.29
CA MET A 43 -0.26 -21.31 97.40
C MET A 43 -0.61 -22.07 98.70
N MET A 44 -1.88 -22.44 98.88
CA MET A 44 -2.35 -23.25 100.01
C MET A 44 -2.28 -24.76 99.75
N GLY A 45 -1.67 -25.18 98.63
CA GLY A 45 -1.49 -26.60 98.28
C GLY A 45 -2.64 -27.22 97.48
N ASP A 46 -3.56 -26.43 96.93
CA ASP A 46 -4.59 -26.93 96.02
C ASP A 46 -3.98 -27.31 94.66
N LEU A 47 -3.92 -28.61 94.40
CA LEU A 47 -3.24 -29.17 93.23
C LEU A 47 -3.91 -28.74 91.91
N ASP A 48 -5.24 -28.66 91.88
CA ASP A 48 -6.00 -28.34 90.66
C ASP A 48 -5.75 -26.90 90.21
N SER A 49 -5.75 -25.96 91.16
CA SER A 49 -5.43 -24.55 90.88
C SER A 49 -3.98 -24.36 90.44
N ALA A 50 -3.04 -25.11 91.03
CA ALA A 50 -1.62 -25.08 90.65
C ALA A 50 -1.40 -25.66 89.23
N GLN A 51 -2.06 -26.78 88.91
CA GLN A 51 -2.01 -27.39 87.57
C GLN A 51 -2.59 -26.47 86.50
N LYS A 52 -3.73 -25.83 86.78
CA LYS A 52 -4.35 -24.85 85.88
C LYS A 52 -3.39 -23.72 85.53
N ILE A 53 -2.75 -23.11 86.54
CA ILE A 53 -1.77 -22.03 86.35
C ILE A 53 -0.55 -22.52 85.57
N GLY A 54 -0.02 -23.71 85.90
CA GLY A 54 1.13 -24.30 85.22
C GLY A 54 0.86 -24.60 83.74
N GLU A 55 -0.32 -25.13 83.42
CA GLU A 55 -0.74 -25.44 82.05
C GLU A 55 -0.94 -24.16 81.23
N MET A 56 -1.59 -23.13 81.79
CA MET A 56 -1.71 -21.83 81.12
C MET A 56 -0.35 -21.15 80.92
N ALA A 57 0.59 -21.28 81.86
CA ALA A 57 1.95 -20.76 81.70
C ALA A 57 2.73 -21.54 80.64
N ARG A 58 2.52 -22.86 80.51
CA ARG A 58 3.08 -23.69 79.44
C ARG A 58 2.51 -23.27 78.08
N GLN A 59 1.20 -23.17 77.97
CA GLN A 59 0.51 -22.74 76.75
C GLN A 59 0.88 -21.31 76.36
N GLY A 60 0.98 -20.39 77.33
CA GLY A 60 1.42 -19.01 77.09
C GLY A 60 2.85 -18.95 76.54
N ARG A 61 3.79 -19.72 77.10
CA ARG A 61 5.18 -19.82 76.59
C ARG A 61 5.23 -20.42 75.19
N LEU A 62 4.53 -21.53 74.98
CA LEU A 62 4.46 -22.20 73.68
C LEU A 62 3.83 -21.28 72.62
N SER A 63 2.76 -20.57 72.97
CA SER A 63 2.08 -19.64 72.06
C SER A 63 2.95 -18.43 71.75
N ALA A 64 3.65 -17.86 72.74
CA ALA A 64 4.58 -16.75 72.51
C ALA A 64 5.72 -17.13 71.55
N GLU A 65 6.18 -18.37 71.59
CA GLU A 65 7.24 -18.86 70.70
C GLU A 65 6.73 -19.23 69.31
N ILE A 66 5.61 -19.98 69.23
CA ILE A 66 5.13 -20.60 68.00
C ILE A 66 4.18 -19.70 67.21
N ALA A 67 3.32 -18.92 67.87
CA ALA A 67 2.30 -18.12 67.18
C ALA A 67 2.90 -17.10 66.18
N PRO A 68 3.99 -16.37 66.50
CA PRO A 68 4.62 -15.48 65.52
C PRO A 68 5.16 -16.23 64.29
N ARG A 69 5.76 -17.41 64.50
CA ARG A 69 6.30 -18.25 63.41
C ARG A 69 5.19 -18.77 62.50
N LEU A 70 4.09 -19.24 63.07
CA LEU A 70 2.92 -19.67 62.30
C LEU A 70 2.29 -18.49 61.55
N ALA A 71 2.12 -17.33 62.20
CA ALA A 71 1.59 -16.14 61.55
C ALA A 71 2.48 -15.71 60.37
N GLN A 72 3.81 -15.73 60.54
CA GLN A 72 4.76 -15.46 59.46
C GLN A 72 4.61 -16.46 58.32
N ALA A 73 4.58 -17.77 58.60
CA ALA A 73 4.41 -18.80 57.57
C ALA A 73 3.09 -18.65 56.80
N TYR A 74 1.98 -18.35 57.49
CA TYR A 74 0.70 -18.07 56.83
C TYR A 74 0.78 -16.83 55.94
N ASN A 75 1.42 -15.75 56.40
CA ASN A 75 1.63 -14.56 55.58
C ASN A 75 2.50 -14.84 54.35
N GLU A 76 3.56 -15.64 54.49
CA GLU A 76 4.41 -16.08 53.37
C GLU A 76 3.61 -16.90 52.36
N ILE A 77 2.74 -17.82 52.82
CA ILE A 77 1.84 -18.59 51.95
C ILE A 77 0.85 -17.67 51.21
N ILE A 78 0.21 -16.74 51.93
CA ILE A 78 -0.75 -15.79 51.34
C ILE A 78 -0.06 -14.91 50.30
N ASN A 79 1.11 -14.35 50.64
CA ASN A 79 1.86 -13.46 49.75
C ASN A 79 2.40 -14.22 48.54
N GLY A 80 2.96 -15.41 48.75
CA GLY A 80 3.45 -16.28 47.67
C GLY A 80 2.33 -16.69 46.72
N SER A 81 1.19 -17.14 47.25
CA SER A 81 0.01 -17.51 46.45
C SER A 81 -0.55 -16.31 45.69
N THR A 82 -0.60 -15.13 46.32
CA THR A 82 -1.07 -13.90 45.66
C THR A 82 -0.14 -13.48 44.54
N ALA A 83 1.17 -13.46 44.78
CA ALA A 83 2.18 -13.10 43.78
C ALA A 83 2.16 -14.07 42.59
N TYR A 84 2.11 -15.38 42.87
CA TYR A 84 2.02 -16.41 41.85
C TYR A 84 0.79 -16.23 40.95
N ASN A 85 -0.40 -16.11 41.54
CA ASN A 85 -1.64 -15.96 40.76
C ASN A 85 -1.67 -14.66 39.96
N LYS A 86 -1.15 -13.55 40.52
CA LYS A 86 -1.01 -12.29 39.77
C LYS A 86 -0.08 -12.45 38.56
N ALA A 87 1.08 -13.08 38.74
CA ALA A 87 2.01 -13.33 37.65
C ALA A 87 1.40 -14.22 36.55
N VAL A 88 0.72 -15.30 36.94
CA VAL A 88 0.02 -16.18 35.98
C VAL A 88 -1.06 -15.41 35.22
N ALA A 89 -1.88 -14.61 35.90
CA ALA A 89 -2.90 -13.79 35.26
C ALA A 89 -2.29 -12.78 34.27
N GLU A 90 -1.20 -12.11 34.64
CA GLU A 90 -0.49 -11.18 33.78
C GLU A 90 0.09 -11.86 32.52
N ILE A 91 0.71 -13.04 32.68
CA ILE A 91 1.20 -13.85 31.56
C ILE A 91 0.05 -14.19 30.60
N LEU A 92 -1.10 -14.65 31.13
CA LEU A 92 -2.25 -15.02 30.30
C LEU A 92 -2.85 -13.82 29.57
N ILE A 93 -2.98 -12.68 30.25
CA ILE A 93 -3.46 -11.43 29.63
C ILE A 93 -2.52 -10.99 28.50
N ASN A 94 -1.21 -11.01 28.75
CA ASN A 94 -0.22 -10.62 27.74
C ASN A 94 -0.20 -11.60 26.57
N ALA A 95 -0.31 -12.91 26.82
CA ALA A 95 -0.44 -13.91 25.77
C ALA A 95 -1.67 -13.67 24.89
N GLY A 96 -2.83 -13.39 25.50
CA GLY A 96 -4.06 -13.06 24.76
C GLY A 96 -3.92 -11.81 23.89
N LYS A 97 -3.30 -10.74 24.42
CA LYS A 97 -3.01 -9.51 23.65
C LYS A 97 -2.07 -9.79 22.48
N SER A 98 -0.98 -10.50 22.72
CA SER A 98 0.01 -10.83 21.69
C SER A 98 -0.58 -11.72 20.60
N ALA A 99 -1.43 -12.69 20.95
CA ALA A 99 -2.11 -13.53 19.97
C ALA A 99 -2.99 -12.69 19.02
N ILE A 100 -3.79 -11.76 19.57
CA ILE A 100 -4.62 -10.86 18.75
C ILE A 100 -3.76 -9.98 17.82
N GLU A 101 -2.63 -9.45 18.30
CA GLU A 101 -1.71 -8.65 17.48
C GLU A 101 -1.07 -9.48 16.35
N ILE A 102 -0.70 -10.74 16.63
CA ILE A 102 -0.19 -11.68 15.62
C ILE A 102 -1.26 -11.96 14.56
N ASP A 103 -2.49 -12.25 14.98
CA ASP A 103 -3.60 -12.53 14.07
C ASP A 103 -3.88 -11.32 13.16
N LYS A 104 -3.91 -10.10 13.73
CA LYS A 104 -4.03 -8.86 12.95
C LYS A 104 -2.90 -8.72 11.92
N ALA A 105 -1.65 -8.97 12.32
CA ALA A 105 -0.52 -8.88 11.40
C ALA A 105 -0.62 -9.90 10.26
N ALA A 106 -1.03 -11.13 10.57
CA ALA A 106 -1.26 -12.18 9.58
C ALA A 106 -2.40 -11.83 8.61
N MET A 107 -3.52 -11.29 9.12
CA MET A 107 -4.64 -10.83 8.31
C MET A 107 -4.23 -9.67 7.39
N ASN A 108 -3.46 -8.70 7.90
CA ASN A 108 -2.95 -7.58 7.10
C ASN A 108 -2.00 -8.05 5.99
N ALA A 109 -1.11 -9.01 6.27
CA ALA A 109 -0.22 -9.59 5.27
C ALA A 109 -1.02 -10.33 4.19
N THR A 110 -2.05 -11.08 4.58
CA THR A 110 -2.95 -11.78 3.65
C THR A 110 -3.69 -10.79 2.75
N LEU A 111 -4.26 -9.73 3.32
CA LEU A 111 -4.93 -8.68 2.57
C LEU A 111 -3.98 -7.99 1.56
N ALA A 112 -2.77 -7.64 2.00
CA ALA A 112 -1.77 -7.03 1.13
C ALA A 112 -1.36 -7.94 -0.03
N ASN A 113 -1.22 -9.25 0.23
CA ASN A 113 -0.93 -10.24 -0.81
C ASN A 113 -2.07 -10.33 -1.84
N THR A 114 -3.32 -10.37 -1.38
CA THR A 114 -4.51 -10.35 -2.25
C THR A 114 -4.57 -9.09 -3.09
N GLN A 115 -4.34 -7.91 -2.49
CA GLN A 115 -4.28 -6.64 -3.21
C GLN A 115 -3.16 -6.62 -4.26
N TYR A 116 -1.98 -7.17 -3.95
CA TYR A 116 -0.90 -7.30 -4.91
C TYR A 116 -1.30 -8.17 -6.10
N ALA A 117 -1.93 -9.32 -5.86
CA ALA A 117 -2.41 -10.20 -6.92
C ALA A 117 -3.45 -9.51 -7.81
N HIS A 118 -4.41 -8.78 -7.23
CA HIS A 118 -5.39 -8.00 -7.97
C HIS A 118 -4.73 -6.90 -8.81
N LYS A 119 -3.87 -6.06 -8.22
CA LYS A 119 -3.14 -5.01 -8.94
C LYS A 119 -2.31 -5.56 -10.09
N ARG A 120 -1.71 -6.74 -9.92
CA ARG A 120 -0.96 -7.39 -11.00
C ARG A 120 -1.88 -7.82 -12.15
N SER A 121 -3.06 -8.34 -11.84
CA SER A 121 -4.06 -8.69 -12.85
C SER A 121 -4.60 -7.45 -13.57
N GLU A 122 -4.86 -6.37 -12.83
CA GLU A 122 -5.28 -5.08 -13.38
C GLU A 122 -4.22 -4.52 -14.33
N LEU A 123 -2.96 -4.47 -13.91
CA LEU A 123 -1.85 -3.99 -14.75
C LEU A 123 -1.69 -4.82 -16.03
N ALA A 124 -1.85 -6.13 -15.95
CA ALA A 124 -1.81 -7.00 -17.12
C ALA A 124 -2.94 -6.68 -18.11
N ALA A 125 -4.16 -6.47 -17.60
CA ALA A 125 -5.31 -6.08 -18.42
C ALA A 125 -5.11 -4.69 -19.06
N GLU A 126 -4.61 -3.72 -18.29
CA GLU A 126 -4.27 -2.38 -18.78
C GLU A 126 -3.23 -2.44 -19.90
N PHE A 127 -2.17 -3.23 -19.74
CA PHE A 127 -1.14 -3.40 -20.77
C PHE A 127 -1.71 -3.99 -22.06
N VAL A 128 -2.54 -5.03 -21.97
CA VAL A 128 -3.20 -5.63 -23.14
C VAL A 128 -4.07 -4.61 -23.85
N ASN A 129 -4.87 -3.86 -23.10
CA ASN A 129 -5.72 -2.81 -23.68
C ASN A 129 -4.88 -1.70 -24.34
N ALA A 130 -3.85 -1.18 -23.67
CA ALA A 130 -2.96 -0.16 -24.21
C ALA A 130 -2.24 -0.63 -25.49
N ARG A 131 -1.76 -1.88 -25.51
CA ARG A 131 -1.14 -2.49 -26.70
C ARG A 131 -2.14 -2.58 -27.86
N ASN A 132 -3.37 -3.02 -27.59
CA ASN A 132 -4.41 -3.12 -28.62
C ASN A 132 -4.80 -1.75 -29.16
N THR A 133 -4.94 -0.74 -28.30
CA THR A 133 -5.19 0.65 -28.70
C THR A 133 -4.06 1.18 -29.57
N GLU A 134 -2.80 0.95 -29.21
CA GLU A 134 -1.66 1.41 -30.00
C GLU A 134 -1.58 0.70 -31.36
N ASN A 135 -1.84 -0.62 -31.40
CA ASN A 135 -1.93 -1.36 -32.66
C ASN A 135 -3.02 -0.80 -33.57
N GLN A 136 -4.20 -0.48 -33.03
CA GLN A 136 -5.29 0.13 -33.80
C GLN A 136 -4.90 1.52 -34.33
N ARG A 137 -4.28 2.35 -33.49
CA ARG A 137 -3.76 3.67 -33.89
C ARG A 137 -2.74 3.55 -35.02
N HIS A 138 -1.80 2.61 -34.90
CA HIS A 138 -0.78 2.35 -35.91
C HIS A 138 -1.39 1.89 -37.23
N ASN A 139 -2.32 0.93 -37.19
CA ASN A 139 -3.02 0.44 -38.38
C ASN A 139 -3.81 1.56 -39.07
N TYR A 140 -4.50 2.40 -38.30
CA TYR A 140 -5.18 3.58 -38.83
C TYR A 140 -4.20 4.53 -39.53
N GLN A 141 -3.07 4.85 -38.88
CA GLN A 141 -2.05 5.74 -39.45
C GLN A 141 -1.42 5.17 -40.74
N MET A 142 -1.16 3.86 -40.77
CA MET A 142 -0.67 3.18 -41.98
C MET A 142 -1.68 3.26 -43.12
N ASN A 143 -2.95 2.90 -42.87
CA ASN A 143 -4.00 2.95 -43.88
C ASN A 143 -4.21 4.38 -44.40
N TYR A 144 -4.24 5.37 -43.50
CA TYR A 144 -4.32 6.78 -43.87
C TYR A 144 -3.15 7.20 -44.76
N THR A 145 -1.92 6.83 -44.40
CA THR A 145 -0.72 7.16 -45.17
C THR A 145 -0.72 6.50 -46.55
N GLN A 146 -1.15 5.24 -46.65
CA GLN A 146 -1.29 4.53 -47.92
C GLN A 146 -2.32 5.17 -48.84
N ILE A 147 -3.52 5.49 -48.32
CA ILE A 147 -4.57 6.18 -49.10
C ILE A 147 -4.06 7.54 -49.57
N LYS A 148 -3.43 8.31 -48.68
CA LYS A 148 -2.84 9.61 -49.04
C LYS A 148 -1.82 9.46 -50.16
N GLY A 149 -0.87 8.53 -50.02
CA GLY A 149 0.14 8.27 -51.05
C GLY A 149 -0.45 7.84 -52.39
N TYR A 150 -1.50 7.01 -52.38
CA TYR A 150 -2.22 6.63 -53.61
C TYR A 150 -2.88 7.85 -54.29
N ILE A 151 -3.53 8.72 -53.50
CA ILE A 151 -4.11 9.96 -54.00
C ILE A 151 -3.02 10.88 -54.58
N ASP A 152 -1.92 11.07 -53.87
CA ASP A 152 -0.82 11.93 -54.31
C ASP A 152 -0.19 11.42 -55.62
N VAL A 153 0.04 10.10 -55.74
CA VAL A 153 0.54 9.48 -57.00
C VAL A 153 -0.47 9.65 -58.13
N TYR A 154 -1.76 9.45 -57.86
CA TYR A 154 -2.81 9.64 -58.85
C TYR A 154 -2.86 11.10 -59.34
N LEU A 155 -2.83 12.07 -58.42
CA LEU A 155 -2.81 13.50 -58.74
C LEU A 155 -1.57 13.87 -59.57
N ALA A 156 -0.38 13.42 -59.17
CA ALA A 156 0.86 13.64 -59.93
C ALA A 156 0.78 13.01 -61.34
N GLY A 157 0.17 11.83 -61.48
CA GLY A 157 -0.06 11.20 -62.78
C GLY A 157 -1.00 11.99 -63.69
N VAL A 158 -2.05 12.58 -63.13
CA VAL A 158 -2.96 13.49 -63.85
C VAL A 158 -2.22 14.76 -64.29
N GLU A 159 -1.44 15.38 -63.41
CA GLU A 159 -0.64 16.56 -63.72
C GLU A 159 0.41 16.30 -64.79
N GLN A 160 1.09 15.15 -64.74
CA GLN A 160 2.07 14.76 -65.75
C GLN A 160 1.40 14.56 -67.12
N ARG A 161 0.22 13.94 -67.17
CA ARG A 161 -0.55 13.78 -68.41
C ARG A 161 -0.97 15.14 -68.98
N ALA A 162 -1.49 16.04 -68.14
CA ALA A 162 -1.86 17.39 -68.55
C ALA A 162 -0.64 18.15 -69.10
N THR A 163 0.49 18.14 -68.37
CA THR A 163 1.73 18.77 -68.80
C THR A 163 2.25 18.20 -70.13
N LEU A 164 2.15 16.89 -70.34
CA LEU A 164 2.56 16.25 -71.59
C LEU A 164 1.68 16.67 -72.76
N ILE A 165 0.36 16.75 -72.55
CA ILE A 165 -0.58 17.27 -73.55
C ILE A 165 -0.26 18.73 -73.88
N ASP A 166 -0.02 19.57 -72.88
CA ASP A 166 0.35 20.98 -73.07
C ASP A 166 1.64 21.14 -73.86
N GLN A 167 2.69 20.37 -73.52
CA GLN A 167 3.94 20.39 -74.29
C GLN A 167 3.76 19.83 -75.70
N SER A 168 2.94 18.79 -75.88
CA SER A 168 2.62 18.23 -77.20
C SER A 168 1.81 19.21 -78.06
N ASN A 169 0.98 20.05 -77.45
CA ASN A 169 0.16 21.06 -78.13
C ASN A 169 0.94 22.35 -78.39
N ARG A 170 2.03 22.60 -77.67
CA ARG A 170 2.86 23.81 -77.80
C ARG A 170 3.29 24.14 -79.23
N PRO A 171 3.70 23.19 -80.10
CA PRO A 171 4.05 23.49 -81.49
C PRO A 171 2.82 23.95 -82.30
N LYS A 172 1.65 23.33 -82.08
CA LYS A 172 0.40 23.74 -82.75
C LYS A 172 -0.04 25.12 -82.30
N ILE A 173 0.03 25.42 -81.01
CA ILE A 173 -0.27 26.75 -80.46
C ILE A 173 0.69 27.79 -81.05
N LYS A 174 1.99 27.49 -81.13
CA LYS A 174 2.97 28.37 -81.78
C LYS A 174 2.73 28.53 -83.28
N GLN A 175 2.25 27.50 -83.97
CA GLN A 175 1.88 27.59 -85.38
C GLN A 175 0.69 28.53 -85.59
N LEU A 176 -0.35 28.41 -84.77
CA LEU A 176 -1.52 29.30 -84.83
C LEU A 176 -1.11 30.76 -84.63
N ALA A 177 -0.34 31.05 -83.57
CA ALA A 177 0.17 32.40 -83.32
C ALA A 177 1.09 32.92 -84.45
N ALA A 178 1.89 32.04 -85.07
CA ALA A 178 2.74 32.41 -86.20
C ALA A 178 1.93 32.68 -87.48
N ASN A 179 0.86 31.93 -87.71
CA ASN A 179 -0.08 32.16 -88.82
C ASN A 179 -0.81 33.48 -88.63
N GLU A 180 -1.37 33.74 -87.44
CA GLU A 180 -2.01 35.03 -87.11
C GLU A 180 -1.05 36.20 -87.32
N ALA A 181 0.19 36.09 -86.83
CA ALA A 181 1.20 37.13 -87.01
C ALA A 181 1.61 37.32 -88.48
N TYR A 182 1.60 36.26 -89.28
CA TYR A 182 1.85 36.32 -90.71
C TYR A 182 0.69 37.01 -91.45
N GLU A 183 -0.55 36.62 -91.17
CA GLU A 183 -1.76 37.22 -91.74
C GLU A 183 -1.82 38.73 -91.45
N VAL A 184 -1.54 39.14 -90.21
CA VAL A 184 -1.47 40.57 -89.86
C VAL A 184 -0.41 41.31 -90.69
N LYS A 185 0.77 40.71 -90.93
CA LYS A 185 1.81 41.32 -91.76
C LYS A 185 1.42 41.40 -93.23
N VAL A 186 0.80 40.35 -93.78
CA VAL A 186 0.29 40.33 -95.15
C VAL A 186 -0.77 41.41 -95.35
N ILE A 187 -1.73 41.51 -94.41
CA ILE A 187 -2.76 42.55 -94.45
C ILE A 187 -2.15 43.94 -94.34
N ASN A 188 -1.20 44.17 -93.43
CA ASN A 188 -0.54 45.47 -93.29
C ASN A 188 0.29 45.85 -94.55
N GLU A 189 0.96 44.89 -95.17
CA GLU A 189 1.70 45.12 -96.42
C GLU A 189 0.75 45.46 -97.57
N ALA A 190 -0.37 44.72 -97.70
CA ALA A 190 -1.42 45.00 -98.68
C ALA A 190 -2.04 46.39 -98.48
N LEU A 191 -2.37 46.75 -97.23
CA LEU A 191 -2.94 48.06 -96.89
C LEU A 191 -1.97 49.22 -97.13
N SER A 192 -0.67 49.03 -96.87
CA SER A 192 0.33 50.10 -97.00
C SER A 192 0.84 50.29 -98.42
N ARG A 193 0.86 49.24 -99.26
CA ARG A 193 1.49 49.29 -100.59
C ARG A 193 0.56 49.02 -101.78
N GLY A 194 -0.70 48.63 -101.55
CA GLY A 194 -1.69 48.41 -102.61
C GLY A 194 -1.22 47.40 -103.67
N ASP A 195 -1.38 47.74 -104.95
CA ASP A 195 -1.03 46.88 -106.09
C ASP A 195 0.46 46.53 -106.20
N ASN A 196 1.33 47.22 -105.45
CA ASN A 196 2.78 46.96 -105.41
C ASN A 196 3.22 46.10 -104.22
N ALA A 197 2.30 45.53 -103.44
CA ALA A 197 2.63 44.68 -102.30
C ALA A 197 3.36 43.41 -102.76
N ASN A 198 4.48 43.08 -102.12
CA ASN A 198 5.26 41.88 -102.40
C ASN A 198 5.23 40.94 -101.20
N PHE A 199 4.34 39.95 -101.27
CA PHE A 199 4.07 39.01 -100.19
C PHE A 199 5.18 37.97 -100.00
N ASP A 200 5.97 37.68 -101.05
CA ASP A 200 7.01 36.65 -101.03
C ASP A 200 8.17 36.98 -100.07
N LEU A 201 8.31 38.26 -99.67
CA LEU A 201 9.32 38.73 -98.74
C LEU A 201 8.92 38.59 -97.27
N ILE A 202 7.67 38.19 -96.97
CA ILE A 202 7.19 38.00 -95.60
C ILE A 202 7.48 36.56 -95.18
N PRO A 203 8.43 36.31 -94.26
CA PRO A 203 8.77 34.95 -93.87
C PRO A 203 7.66 34.31 -93.01
N GLN A 204 7.15 33.16 -93.45
CA GLN A 204 6.22 32.33 -92.69
C GLN A 204 7.00 31.28 -91.87
N LYS A 205 6.76 31.24 -90.56
CA LYS A 205 7.38 30.25 -89.68
C LYS A 205 6.51 28.99 -89.62
N ASN A 206 7.14 27.81 -89.74
CA ASN A 206 6.47 26.53 -89.58
C ASN A 206 7.05 25.75 -88.37
N TYR A 207 6.19 25.47 -87.41
CA TYR A 207 6.44 24.81 -86.13
C TYR A 207 5.79 23.42 -86.06
N GLN A 208 5.06 22.98 -87.10
CA GLN A 208 4.55 21.61 -87.15
C GLN A 208 5.66 20.65 -87.61
N PRO A 209 5.98 19.60 -86.84
CA PRO A 209 6.87 18.56 -87.34
C PRO A 209 6.16 17.73 -88.40
N THR A 210 6.86 17.42 -89.50
CA THR A 210 6.34 16.62 -90.61
C THR A 210 6.10 15.16 -90.22
N SER A 211 6.67 14.68 -89.09
CA SER A 211 6.42 13.34 -88.51
C SER A 211 6.96 13.18 -87.08
N PHE A 212 6.23 12.45 -86.21
CA PHE A 212 6.69 12.08 -84.85
C PHE A 212 7.94 11.17 -84.87
N LYS A 213 8.17 10.43 -85.96
CA LYS A 213 9.36 9.58 -86.14
C LYS A 213 10.65 10.40 -86.29
N GLU A 214 10.60 11.55 -86.95
CA GLU A 214 11.79 12.39 -87.17
C GLU A 214 12.28 13.01 -85.86
N VAL A 215 11.38 13.46 -84.99
CA VAL A 215 11.73 14.02 -83.67
C VAL A 215 12.38 12.98 -82.75
N LEU A 216 11.92 11.72 -82.81
CA LEU A 216 12.55 10.64 -82.04
C LEU A 216 13.91 10.26 -82.61
N VAL A 217 14.07 10.26 -83.93
CA VAL A 217 15.36 9.98 -84.59
C VAL A 217 16.37 11.08 -84.25
N ASP A 218 16.00 12.36 -84.31
CA ASP A 218 16.87 13.49 -83.95
C ASP A 218 17.29 13.48 -82.48
N LYS A 219 16.38 13.12 -81.58
CA LYS A 219 16.72 13.01 -80.15
C LYS A 219 17.57 11.79 -79.86
N PHE A 220 17.35 10.66 -80.55
CA PHE A 220 18.21 9.48 -80.40
C PHE A 220 19.60 9.70 -80.98
N THR A 221 19.74 10.35 -82.14
CA THR A 221 21.05 10.67 -82.73
C THR A 221 21.80 11.69 -81.89
N ALA A 222 21.13 12.70 -81.33
CA ALA A 222 21.73 13.65 -80.40
C ALA A 222 22.16 13.00 -79.06
N LEU A 223 21.42 12.02 -78.55
CA LEU A 223 21.80 11.29 -77.35
C LEU A 223 22.99 10.35 -77.62
N LYS A 224 23.01 9.72 -78.79
CA LYS A 224 24.09 8.80 -79.20
C LYS A 224 25.42 9.55 -79.38
N SER A 225 25.39 10.73 -79.99
CA SER A 225 26.56 11.60 -80.12
C SER A 225 27.04 12.18 -78.79
N ALA A 226 26.14 12.44 -77.83
CA ALA A 226 26.50 12.87 -76.48
C ALA A 226 27.10 11.76 -75.59
N LEU A 227 26.86 10.48 -75.93
CA LEU A 227 27.40 9.30 -75.23
C LEU A 227 28.62 8.68 -75.93
N GLY A 228 29.10 9.27 -77.03
CA GLY A 228 30.34 8.85 -77.69
C GLY A 228 30.25 7.57 -78.52
N PHE A 229 29.08 7.25 -79.10
CA PHE A 229 28.90 6.19 -80.11
C PHE A 229 28.44 6.74 -81.46
#